data_AF-A0A1W1BNR1-F1
#
_entry.id   AF-A0A1W1BNR1-F1
#
_cell.length_a   1.000
_cell.length_b   1.000
_cell.length_c   1.000
_cell.angle_alpha   90.00
_cell.angle_beta   90.00
_cell.angle_gamma   90.00
#
_symmetry.space_group_name_H-M   'P 1'
#
loop_
_entity.id
_entity.type
_entity.pdbx_description
1 polymer ?
#
loop_
_entity_poly.entity_id
_entity_poly.type
_entity_poly.pdbx_seq_one_letter_code
_entity_poly.pdbx_strand_id
1 'polypeptide(L)'
;MNFKTFLWEYGEHVAGYDVTVVNEREARAAAGILFMLGMIVIFVGIGFGHIIVARVYLAFLWFDFLARVISPKYSPSMLLGKFIVRNQKPEYVGGLQKRFAWTLGWLISFPMVWWFVIHWDITFYKVLICVLCLTLMFLETAFGVCVGCMIYKALLQKNPEHCPGGVCEIKRKEPIQTFNPIQASIATITFIALLAGIYLFLAKTESKTFFGAFLHEAVLTKQQLKQEEDAKYQKEAERAFEDDDF
;
A
#
# COMPACT_ATOMS: atom_id res chain seq x y z
N MET A 1 34.17 -0.87 5.90
CA MET A 1 33.51 -0.09 4.84
C MET A 1 33.75 1.38 5.10
N ASN A 2 34.23 2.13 4.11
CA ASN A 2 34.37 3.58 4.22
C ASN A 2 32.97 4.22 4.19
N PHE A 3 32.69 5.18 5.07
CA PHE A 3 31.35 5.76 5.26
C PHE A 3 30.83 6.45 4.00
N LYS A 4 31.74 7.05 3.21
CA LYS A 4 31.41 7.63 1.89
C LYS A 4 30.91 6.56 0.91
N THR A 5 31.61 5.43 0.83
CA THR A 5 31.24 4.32 -0.05
C THR A 5 29.89 3.74 0.36
N PHE A 6 29.62 3.57 1.66
CA PHE A 6 28.32 3.11 2.13
C PHE A 6 27.18 4.06 1.79
N LEU A 7 27.40 5.38 1.77
CA LEU A 7 26.37 6.37 1.48
C LEU A 7 26.08 6.51 -0.02
N TRP A 8 27.11 6.44 -0.85
CA TRP A 8 27.02 6.75 -2.28
C TRP A 8 26.97 5.52 -3.20
N GLU A 9 27.53 4.38 -2.80
CA GLU A 9 27.46 3.13 -3.55
C GLU A 9 26.46 2.19 -2.89
N TYR A 10 25.36 1.91 -3.59
CA TYR A 10 24.29 1.08 -3.06
C TYR A 10 23.64 0.26 -4.17
N GLY A 11 23.71 -1.07 -4.05
CA GLY A 11 23.22 -2.01 -5.06
C GLY A 11 24.34 -2.92 -5.56
N GLU A 12 24.17 -3.40 -6.80
CA GLU A 12 25.16 -4.24 -7.51
C GLU A 12 25.77 -3.46 -8.67
N HIS A 13 27.04 -3.73 -8.97
CA HIS A 13 27.65 -3.29 -10.22
C HIS A 13 27.32 -4.30 -11.32
N VAL A 14 26.67 -3.82 -12.39
CA VAL A 14 26.30 -4.63 -13.56
C VAL A 14 26.98 -4.03 -14.78
N ALA A 15 27.59 -4.88 -15.61
CA ALA A 15 28.24 -4.44 -16.84
C ALA A 15 27.24 -3.72 -17.76
N GLY A 16 27.60 -2.52 -18.22
CA GLY A 16 26.74 -1.66 -19.05
C GLY A 16 25.92 -0.61 -18.29
N TYR A 17 26.12 -0.48 -16.97
CA TYR A 17 25.52 0.57 -16.14
C TYR A 17 26.59 1.40 -15.43
N ASP A 18 26.47 2.73 -15.50
CA ASP A 18 27.43 3.67 -14.91
C ASP A 18 27.27 3.81 -13.38
N VAL A 19 26.13 3.38 -12.85
CA VAL A 19 25.77 3.45 -11.42
C VAL A 19 25.47 2.07 -10.84
N THR A 20 25.53 1.97 -9.51
CA THR A 20 25.04 0.78 -8.80
C THR A 20 23.53 0.65 -8.97
N VAL A 21 23.10 -0.54 -9.36
CA VAL A 21 21.70 -0.84 -9.70
C VAL A 21 21.08 -1.88 -8.78
N VAL A 22 19.75 -1.85 -8.72
CA VAL A 22 18.92 -2.85 -8.07
C VAL A 22 17.94 -3.41 -9.09
N ASN A 23 17.64 -4.71 -9.00
CA ASN A 23 16.63 -5.33 -9.84
C ASN A 23 15.21 -4.95 -9.35
N GLU A 24 14.50 -4.16 -10.13
CA GLU A 24 13.13 -3.69 -9.85
C GLU A 24 12.15 -4.85 -9.68
N ARG A 25 12.32 -5.94 -10.44
CA ARG A 25 11.42 -7.10 -10.33
C ARG A 25 11.54 -7.78 -8.97
N GLU A 26 12.74 -7.84 -8.43
CA GLU A 26 13.00 -8.38 -7.09
C GLU A 26 12.36 -7.47 -6.03
N ALA A 27 12.54 -6.15 -6.17
CA ALA A 27 11.94 -5.17 -5.28
C ALA A 27 10.40 -5.23 -5.27
N ARG A 28 9.78 -5.34 -6.45
CA ARG A 28 8.33 -5.48 -6.62
C ARG A 28 7.82 -6.80 -6.05
N ALA A 29 8.50 -7.91 -6.31
CA ALA A 29 8.14 -9.21 -5.74
C ALA A 29 8.21 -9.19 -4.20
N ALA A 30 9.26 -8.58 -3.64
CA ALA A 30 9.41 -8.42 -2.20
C ALA A 30 8.32 -7.53 -1.59
N ALA A 31 7.93 -6.44 -2.27
CA ALA A 31 6.80 -5.61 -1.87
C ALA A 31 5.48 -6.39 -1.89
N GLY A 32 5.25 -7.24 -2.90
CA GLY A 32 4.08 -8.10 -3.01
C GLY A 32 3.98 -9.14 -1.91
N ILE A 33 5.10 -9.78 -1.54
CA ILE A 33 5.15 -10.74 -0.42
C ILE A 33 4.75 -10.06 0.89
N LEU A 34 5.38 -8.92 1.20
CA LEU A 34 5.09 -8.19 2.42
C LEU A 34 3.66 -7.65 2.43
N PHE A 35 3.17 -7.12 1.30
CA PHE A 35 1.77 -6.71 1.17
C PHE A 35 0.81 -7.86 1.48
N MET A 36 1.01 -9.02 0.87
CA MET A 36 0.16 -10.19 1.09
C MET A 36 0.18 -10.62 2.56
N LEU A 37 1.36 -10.71 3.18
CA LEU A 37 1.49 -11.04 4.61
C LEU A 37 0.79 -10.00 5.49
N GLY A 38 0.96 -8.71 5.21
CA GLY A 38 0.31 -7.64 5.94
C GLY A 38 -1.21 -7.67 5.83
N MET A 39 -1.75 -7.99 4.64
CA MET A 39 -3.19 -8.18 4.45
C MET A 39 -3.73 -9.36 5.27
N ILE A 40 -3.02 -10.50 5.28
CA ILE A 40 -3.37 -11.65 6.12
C ILE A 40 -3.35 -11.25 7.60
N VAL A 41 -2.34 -10.50 8.03
CA VAL A 41 -2.20 -10.03 9.41
C VAL A 41 -3.33 -9.11 9.83
N ILE A 42 -3.78 -8.19 8.96
CA ILE A 42 -4.95 -7.34 9.24
C ILE A 42 -6.20 -8.21 9.38
N PHE A 43 -6.41 -9.14 8.45
CA PHE A 43 -7.58 -10.03 8.48
C PHE A 43 -7.59 -10.91 9.74
N VAL A 44 -6.46 -11.51 10.09
CA VAL A 44 -6.33 -12.38 11.26
C VAL A 44 -6.34 -11.58 12.57
N GLY A 45 -5.66 -10.45 12.61
CA GLY A 45 -5.54 -9.60 13.79
C GLY A 45 -6.85 -8.92 14.15
N ILE A 46 -7.55 -8.33 13.18
CA ILE A 46 -8.84 -7.66 13.42
C ILE A 46 -9.99 -8.69 13.46
N GLY A 47 -10.00 -9.69 12.57
CA GLY A 47 -11.09 -10.65 12.46
C GLY A 47 -11.12 -11.67 13.59
N PHE A 48 -9.96 -12.18 14.02
CA PHE A 48 -9.86 -13.22 15.05
C PHE A 48 -9.24 -12.73 16.36
N GLY A 49 -8.84 -11.45 16.45
CA GLY A 49 -8.25 -10.87 17.66
C GLY A 49 -6.85 -11.40 18.00
N HIS A 50 -6.16 -12.04 17.06
CA HIS A 50 -4.83 -12.62 17.31
C HIS A 50 -3.71 -11.58 17.25
N ILE A 51 -3.48 -10.95 18.41
CA ILE A 51 -2.48 -9.90 18.68
C ILE A 51 -1.05 -10.30 18.27
N ILE A 52 -0.66 -11.56 18.55
CA ILE A 52 0.72 -12.05 18.37
C ILE A 52 1.13 -11.99 16.89
N VAL A 53 0.22 -12.30 15.98
CA VAL A 53 0.49 -12.34 14.54
C VAL A 53 0.87 -10.94 14.03
N ALA A 54 0.18 -9.91 14.52
CA ALA A 54 0.50 -8.52 14.20
C ALA A 54 1.87 -8.09 14.73
N ARG A 55 2.22 -8.48 15.96
CA ARG A 55 3.53 -8.15 16.56
C ARG A 55 4.69 -8.77 15.77
N VAL A 56 4.57 -10.05 15.44
CA VAL A 56 5.62 -10.77 14.69
C VAL A 56 5.79 -10.16 13.31
N TYR A 57 4.69 -9.89 12.60
CA TYR A 57 4.77 -9.27 11.27
C TYR A 57 5.37 -7.87 11.31
N LEU A 58 4.94 -6.99 12.23
CA LEU A 58 5.46 -5.62 12.29
C LEU A 58 6.94 -5.58 12.69
N ALA A 59 7.36 -6.45 13.60
CA ALA A 59 8.78 -6.61 13.93
C ALA A 59 9.56 -7.09 12.70
N PHE A 60 9.09 -8.13 12.01
CA PHE A 60 9.71 -8.64 10.79
C PHE A 60 9.79 -7.56 9.70
N LEU A 61 8.72 -6.81 9.45
CA LEU A 61 8.66 -5.73 8.48
C LEU A 61 9.72 -4.66 8.75
N TRP A 62 9.86 -4.26 10.02
CA TRP A 62 10.85 -3.27 10.42
C TRP A 62 12.29 -3.76 10.24
N PHE A 63 12.59 -5.00 10.66
CA PHE A 63 13.90 -5.61 10.45
C PHE A 63 14.21 -5.83 8.97
N ASP A 64 13.22 -6.20 8.17
CA ASP A 64 13.38 -6.37 6.73
C ASP A 64 13.71 -5.04 6.05
N PHE A 65 13.00 -3.95 6.37
CA PHE A 65 13.34 -2.63 5.85
C PHE A 65 14.72 -2.14 6.32
N LEU A 66 15.09 -2.42 7.57
CA LEU A 66 16.43 -2.10 8.07
C LEU A 66 17.50 -2.87 7.29
N ALA A 67 17.28 -4.17 7.07
CA ALA A 67 18.18 -5.01 6.29
C ALA A 67 18.31 -4.46 4.86
N ARG A 68 17.20 -4.07 4.22
CA ARG A 68 17.22 -3.40 2.91
C ARG A 68 18.10 -2.16 2.97
N VAL A 69 17.84 -1.20 3.86
CA VAL A 69 18.60 0.08 3.95
C VAL A 69 20.11 -0.14 4.07
N ILE A 70 20.54 -1.17 4.79
CA ILE A 70 21.95 -1.54 4.92
C ILE A 70 22.46 -2.23 3.64
N SER A 71 21.78 -3.29 3.20
CA SER A 71 22.11 -4.01 1.98
C SER A 71 20.92 -4.82 1.45
N PRO A 72 20.54 -4.64 0.18
CA PRO A 72 19.41 -5.36 -0.41
C PRO A 72 19.66 -6.87 -0.50
N LYS A 73 20.92 -7.32 -0.42
CA LYS A 73 21.32 -8.73 -0.53
C LYS A 73 20.90 -9.58 0.66
N TYR A 74 20.70 -8.97 1.83
CA TYR A 74 20.42 -9.68 3.08
C TYR A 74 18.97 -9.57 3.55
N SER A 75 18.14 -8.77 2.87
CA SER A 75 16.71 -8.68 3.20
C SER A 75 16.01 -10.01 2.89
N PRO A 76 15.36 -10.65 3.89
CA PRO A 76 14.65 -11.92 3.68
C PRO A 76 13.59 -11.84 2.58
N SER A 77 12.83 -10.74 2.52
CA SER A 77 11.80 -10.57 1.50
C SER A 77 12.40 -10.36 0.10
N MET A 78 13.54 -9.67 -0.02
CA MET A 78 14.27 -9.53 -1.30
C MET A 78 14.84 -10.86 -1.76
N LEU A 79 15.40 -11.68 -0.85
CA LEU A 79 15.89 -13.02 -1.16
C LEU A 79 14.78 -13.93 -1.68
N LEU A 80 13.60 -13.90 -1.04
CA LEU A 80 12.43 -14.63 -1.50
C LEU A 80 11.93 -14.08 -2.85
N GLY A 81 11.88 -12.76 -3.02
CA GLY A 81 11.53 -12.12 -4.28
C GLY A 81 12.46 -12.57 -5.41
N LYS A 82 13.77 -12.56 -5.17
CA LYS A 82 14.81 -13.05 -6.09
C LYS A 82 14.60 -14.51 -6.46
N PHE A 83 14.28 -15.37 -5.50
CA PHE A 83 13.99 -16.77 -5.79
C PHE A 83 12.79 -16.93 -6.75
N ILE A 84 11.73 -16.14 -6.56
CA ILE A 84 10.51 -16.20 -7.39
C ILE A 84 10.77 -15.67 -8.80
N VAL A 85 11.49 -14.54 -8.94
CA VAL A 85 11.67 -13.86 -10.24
C VAL A 85 12.96 -14.23 -10.98
N ARG A 86 13.78 -15.15 -10.47
CA ARG A 86 15.11 -15.49 -11.01
C ARG A 86 15.15 -15.87 -12.49
N ASN A 87 14.05 -16.41 -13.03
CA ASN A 87 13.97 -16.84 -14.44
C ASN A 87 13.45 -15.73 -15.37
N GLN A 88 13.15 -14.54 -14.85
CA GLN A 88 12.70 -13.40 -15.64
C GLN A 88 13.88 -12.52 -16.04
N LYS A 89 13.78 -11.81 -17.16
CA LYS A 89 14.78 -10.78 -17.51
C LYS A 89 14.82 -9.71 -16.42
N PRO A 90 15.98 -9.43 -15.81
CA PRO A 90 16.10 -8.40 -14.78
C PRO A 90 15.83 -7.02 -15.37
N GLU A 91 15.28 -6.15 -14.54
CA GLU A 91 15.04 -4.75 -14.89
C GLU A 91 15.77 -3.89 -13.87
N TYR A 92 16.75 -3.11 -14.34
CA TYR A 92 17.65 -2.39 -13.44
C TYR A 92 17.24 -0.95 -13.24
N VAL A 93 17.27 -0.54 -11.97
CA VAL A 93 16.90 0.79 -11.51
C VAL A 93 18.02 1.28 -10.61
N GLY A 94 18.36 2.57 -10.66
CA GLY A 94 19.41 3.16 -9.82
C GLY A 94 19.21 2.80 -8.33
N GLY A 95 20.25 2.35 -7.64
CA GLY A 95 20.11 1.84 -6.29
C GLY A 95 19.87 2.92 -5.23
N LEU A 96 20.46 4.11 -5.40
CA LEU A 96 20.34 5.22 -4.44
C LEU A 96 18.88 5.67 -4.23
N GLN A 97 18.10 5.78 -5.32
CA GLN A 97 16.68 6.14 -5.24
C GLN A 97 15.85 5.10 -4.45
N LYS A 98 16.16 3.80 -4.62
CA LYS A 98 15.48 2.73 -3.90
C LYS A 98 15.87 2.68 -2.44
N ARG A 99 17.13 2.93 -2.13
CA ARG A 99 17.58 3.08 -0.75
C ARG A 99 16.83 4.19 -0.04
N PHE A 100 16.67 5.35 -0.68
CA PHE A 100 15.90 6.46 -0.12
C PHE A 100 14.45 6.04 0.17
N ALA A 101 13.79 5.37 -0.77
CA ALA A 101 12.44 4.85 -0.58
C ALA A 101 12.34 3.87 0.59
N TRP A 102 13.32 2.97 0.75
CA TRP A 102 13.36 2.02 1.86
C TRP A 102 13.68 2.68 3.20
N THR A 103 14.50 3.73 3.22
CA THR A 103 14.72 4.55 4.42
C THR A 103 13.43 5.24 4.86
N LEU A 104 12.64 5.78 3.92
CA LEU A 104 11.32 6.32 4.24
C LEU A 104 10.38 5.25 4.81
N GLY A 105 10.33 4.06 4.20
CA GLY A 105 9.54 2.93 4.72
C GLY A 105 9.97 2.50 6.13
N TRP A 106 11.28 2.47 6.38
CA TRP A 106 11.84 2.17 7.70
C TRP A 106 11.45 3.23 8.75
N LEU A 107 11.54 4.51 8.40
CA LEU A 107 11.12 5.60 9.28
C LEU A 107 9.63 5.55 9.62
N ILE A 108 8.78 5.22 8.64
CA ILE A 108 7.32 5.10 8.85
C ILE A 108 6.99 3.87 9.71
N SER A 109 7.74 2.77 9.57
CA SER A 109 7.50 1.54 10.36
C SER A 109 8.01 1.63 11.81
N PHE A 110 8.91 2.55 12.12
CA PHE A 110 9.40 2.77 13.50
C PHE A 110 8.28 3.06 14.52
N PRO A 111 7.40 4.08 14.33
CA PRO A 111 6.29 4.31 15.25
C PRO A 111 5.31 3.13 15.30
N MET A 112 5.18 2.34 14.22
CA MET A 112 4.32 1.14 14.23
C MET A 112 4.86 0.08 15.19
N VAL A 113 6.17 -0.17 15.17
CA VAL A 113 6.81 -1.07 16.16
C VAL A 113 6.63 -0.54 17.57
N TRP A 114 6.79 0.77 17.77
CA TRP A 114 6.58 1.39 19.07
C TRP A 114 5.15 1.20 19.61
N TRP A 115 4.13 1.41 18.78
CA TRP A 115 2.71 1.38 19.16
C TRP A 115 2.04 0.01 19.18
N PHE A 116 2.57 -0.96 18.43
CA PHE A 116 1.95 -2.27 18.30
C PHE A 116 2.85 -3.41 18.77
N VAL A 117 4.16 -3.24 18.88
CA VAL A 117 5.06 -4.31 19.36
C VAL A 117 5.43 -4.06 20.82
N ILE A 118 5.93 -2.87 21.15
CA ILE A 118 6.41 -2.52 22.49
C ILE A 118 5.24 -2.16 23.40
N HIS A 119 4.47 -1.15 23.01
CA HIS A 119 3.20 -0.80 23.64
C HIS A 119 2.11 -1.48 22.82
N TRP A 120 1.04 -1.96 23.46
CA TRP A 120 -0.10 -2.50 22.73
C TRP A 120 -1.24 -1.51 22.81
N ASP A 121 -1.37 -0.67 21.78
CA ASP A 121 -2.42 0.33 21.72
C ASP A 121 -2.96 0.42 20.29
N ILE A 122 -4.15 -0.17 20.11
CA ILE A 122 -4.88 -0.15 18.85
C ILE A 122 -5.82 1.06 18.84
N THR A 123 -5.44 2.07 18.07
CA THR A 123 -6.29 3.22 17.76
C THR A 123 -6.53 3.27 16.26
N PHE A 124 -7.69 3.79 15.84
CA PHE A 124 -8.05 3.92 14.43
C PHE A 124 -6.97 4.59 13.57
N TYR A 125 -6.46 5.75 14.00
CA TYR A 125 -5.42 6.49 13.27
C TYR A 125 -4.11 5.69 13.08
N LYS A 126 -3.78 4.84 14.06
CA LYS A 126 -2.58 3.99 14.01
C LYS A 126 -2.77 2.82 13.04
N VAL A 127 -3.98 2.29 12.91
CA VAL A 127 -4.29 1.27 11.89
C VAL A 127 -4.31 1.89 10.49
N LEU A 128 -4.79 3.13 10.37
CA LEU A 128 -4.82 3.85 9.09
C LEU A 128 -3.41 4.01 8.49
N ILE A 129 -2.40 4.28 9.32
CA ILE A 129 -1.01 4.35 8.83
C ILE A 129 -0.51 3.00 8.30
N CYS A 130 -0.93 1.88 8.90
CA CYS A 130 -0.61 0.54 8.41
C CYS A 130 -1.28 0.27 7.06
N VAL A 131 -2.56 0.63 6.92
CA VAL A 131 -3.30 0.51 5.64
C VAL A 131 -2.65 1.37 4.56
N LEU A 132 -2.23 2.60 4.90
CA LEU A 132 -1.49 3.47 3.99
C LEU A 132 -0.19 2.81 3.53
N CYS A 133 0.63 2.27 4.44
CA CYS A 133 1.85 1.55 4.08
C CYS A 133 1.58 0.36 3.17
N LEU A 134 0.60 -0.48 3.49
CA LEU A 134 0.23 -1.61 2.62
C LEU A 134 -0.26 -1.14 1.25
N THR A 135 -0.97 -0.02 1.19
CA THR A 135 -1.40 0.58 -0.08
C THR A 135 -0.20 1.01 -0.91
N LEU A 136 0.80 1.67 -0.30
CA LEU A 136 2.02 2.06 -1.01
C LEU A 136 2.80 0.84 -1.54
N MET A 137 2.87 -0.24 -0.76
CA MET A 137 3.49 -1.50 -1.19
C MET A 137 2.71 -2.18 -2.32
N PHE A 138 1.37 -2.12 -2.25
CA PHE A 138 0.49 -2.60 -3.31
C PHE A 138 0.71 -1.84 -4.62
N LEU A 139 0.84 -0.51 -4.56
CA LEU A 139 1.13 0.30 -5.75
C LEU A 139 2.47 -0.07 -6.39
N GLU A 140 3.49 -0.33 -5.58
CA GLU A 140 4.80 -0.77 -6.07
C GLU A 140 4.73 -2.16 -6.73
N THR A 141 4.10 -3.14 -6.08
CA THR A 141 4.00 -4.49 -6.66
C THR A 141 3.09 -4.53 -7.89
N ALA A 142 1.88 -3.97 -7.83
CA ALA A 142 0.87 -4.11 -8.87
C ALA A 142 1.14 -3.20 -10.07
N PHE A 143 1.39 -1.91 -9.83
CA PHE A 143 1.53 -0.90 -10.88
C PHE A 143 2.97 -0.52 -11.18
N GLY A 144 3.94 -0.97 -10.38
CA GLY A 144 5.34 -0.53 -10.52
C GLY A 144 5.54 0.94 -10.11
N VAL A 145 4.60 1.51 -9.35
CA VAL A 145 4.64 2.91 -8.91
C VAL A 145 5.20 2.97 -7.50
N CYS A 146 6.47 3.38 -7.37
CA CYS A 146 7.12 3.59 -6.08
C CYS A 146 7.07 5.08 -5.71
N VAL A 147 6.18 5.44 -4.78
CA VAL A 147 6.01 6.84 -4.32
C VAL A 147 7.29 7.39 -3.69
N GLY A 148 8.09 6.57 -3.01
CA GLY A 148 9.38 6.98 -2.48
C GLY A 148 10.37 7.43 -3.56
N CYS A 149 10.42 6.71 -4.69
CA CYS A 149 11.23 7.12 -5.85
C CYS A 149 10.71 8.43 -6.48
N MET A 150 9.39 8.64 -6.51
CA MET A 150 8.80 9.89 -7.00
C MET A 150 9.19 11.09 -6.13
N ILE A 151 9.14 10.93 -4.80
CA ILE A 151 9.58 11.96 -3.86
C ILE A 151 11.07 12.26 -4.05
N TYR A 152 11.90 11.23 -4.21
CA TYR A 152 13.33 11.41 -4.48
C TYR A 152 13.59 12.24 -5.74
N LYS A 153 12.90 11.91 -6.84
CA LYS A 153 12.98 12.67 -8.10
C LYS A 153 12.54 14.14 -7.91
N ALA A 154 11.44 14.36 -7.18
CA ALA A 154 10.93 15.71 -6.93
C ALA A 154 11.92 16.55 -6.10
N LEU A 155 12.58 15.95 -5.11
CA LEU A 155 13.52 16.64 -4.23
C LEU A 155 14.84 16.98 -4.92
N LEU A 156 15.42 16.04 -5.68
CA LEU A 156 16.71 16.25 -6.33
C LEU A 156 16.63 17.04 -7.64
N GLN A 157 15.43 17.23 -8.20
CA GLN A 157 15.18 17.89 -9.50
C GLN A 157 16.02 17.37 -10.68
N LYS A 158 16.73 16.25 -10.48
CA LYS A 158 17.46 15.50 -11.51
C LYS A 158 16.68 14.26 -11.83
N ASN A 159 16.60 13.92 -13.12
CA ASN A 159 16.04 12.64 -13.51
C ASN A 159 16.95 11.54 -12.95
N PRO A 160 16.42 10.62 -12.13
CA PRO A 160 17.22 9.50 -11.65
C PRO A 160 17.71 8.68 -12.84
N GLU A 161 18.96 8.24 -12.77
CA GLU A 161 19.57 7.38 -13.80
C GLU A 161 18.92 5.99 -13.72
N HIS A 162 18.43 5.51 -14.87
CA HIS A 162 17.66 4.27 -15.02
C HIS A 162 16.39 4.20 -14.14
N CYS A 163 15.29 4.70 -14.69
CA CYS A 163 13.99 4.76 -14.01
C CYS A 163 13.21 3.43 -14.12
N PRO A 164 12.40 3.07 -13.10
CA PRO A 164 11.51 1.91 -13.14
C PRO A 164 10.62 1.94 -14.38
N GLY A 165 10.45 0.83 -15.10
CA GLY A 165 9.61 0.78 -16.30
C GLY A 165 10.15 1.57 -17.50
N GLY A 166 11.36 2.12 -17.42
CA GLY A 166 11.93 2.95 -18.47
C GLY A 166 11.21 4.29 -18.67
N VAL A 167 10.48 4.80 -17.68
CA VAL A 167 9.70 6.06 -17.83
C VAL A 167 10.55 7.30 -18.13
N CYS A 168 11.85 7.23 -17.87
CA CYS A 168 12.78 8.32 -18.17
C CYS A 168 13.31 8.27 -19.61
N GLU A 169 13.13 7.15 -20.33
CA GLU A 169 13.31 7.10 -21.77
C GLU A 169 12.04 7.65 -22.43
N ILE A 170 12.18 8.62 -23.33
CA ILE A 170 11.06 9.15 -24.10
C ILE A 170 10.61 8.04 -25.09
N LYS A 171 9.66 7.21 -24.66
CA LYS A 171 9.05 6.20 -25.51
C LYS A 171 7.77 6.74 -26.15
N ARG A 172 7.68 6.64 -27.48
CA ARG A 172 6.39 6.76 -28.17
C ARG A 172 5.53 5.58 -27.73
N LYS A 173 4.28 5.86 -27.36
CA LYS A 173 3.32 4.81 -27.02
C LYS A 173 3.16 3.89 -28.22
N GLU A 174 3.34 2.59 -27.98
CA GLU A 174 3.09 1.59 -29.01
C GLU A 174 1.58 1.54 -29.31
N PRO A 175 1.15 1.12 -30.52
CA PRO A 175 -0.26 1.05 -30.87
C PRO A 175 -1.08 0.19 -29.90
N ILE A 176 -0.47 -0.84 -29.31
CA ILE A 176 -1.09 -1.68 -28.26
C ILE A 176 -1.41 -0.92 -26.96
N GLN A 177 -0.73 0.20 -26.70
CA GLN A 177 -0.93 1.06 -25.53
C GLN A 177 -1.96 2.17 -25.77
N THR A 178 -2.45 2.31 -27.01
CA THR A 178 -3.45 3.32 -27.38
C THR A 178 -4.85 2.70 -27.39
N PHE A 179 -5.82 3.42 -26.86
CA PHE A 179 -7.21 2.97 -26.81
C PHE A 179 -7.96 3.35 -28.07
N ASN A 180 -8.68 2.40 -28.66
CA ASN A 180 -9.76 2.71 -29.60
C ASN A 180 -10.92 3.39 -28.82
N PRO A 181 -11.69 4.34 -29.40
CA PRO A 181 -12.86 4.93 -28.75
C PRO A 181 -13.82 3.91 -28.10
N ILE A 182 -14.00 2.72 -28.67
CA ILE A 182 -14.82 1.64 -28.07
C ILE A 182 -14.16 1.07 -26.81
N GLN A 183 -12.83 0.84 -26.83
CA GLN A 183 -12.12 0.35 -25.64
C GLN A 183 -12.10 1.41 -24.53
N ALA A 184 -12.00 2.69 -24.90
CA ALA A 184 -12.07 3.80 -23.97
C ALA A 184 -13.45 3.90 -23.29
N SER A 185 -14.54 3.71 -24.05
CA SER A 185 -15.89 3.73 -23.47
C SER A 185 -16.15 2.55 -22.53
N ILE A 186 -15.72 1.33 -22.90
CA ILE A 186 -15.81 0.15 -22.03
C ILE A 186 -15.04 0.40 -20.72
N ALA A 187 -13.79 0.83 -20.81
CA ALA A 187 -12.97 1.10 -19.62
C ALA A 187 -13.62 2.15 -18.70
N THR A 188 -14.19 3.21 -19.29
CA THR A 188 -14.86 4.27 -18.55
C THR A 188 -16.13 3.77 -17.87
N ILE A 189 -16.98 3.01 -18.58
CA ILE A 189 -18.22 2.45 -18.03
C ILE A 189 -17.92 1.47 -16.90
N THR A 190 -16.95 0.57 -17.07
CA THR A 190 -16.56 -0.38 -16.02
C THR A 190 -16.06 0.35 -14.78
N PHE A 191 -15.24 1.40 -14.95
CA PHE A 191 -14.76 2.20 -13.82
C PHE A 191 -15.92 2.88 -13.07
N ILE A 192 -16.85 3.51 -13.79
CA ILE A 192 -18.04 4.15 -13.19
C ILE A 192 -18.92 3.11 -12.48
N ALA A 193 -19.14 1.94 -13.09
CA ALA A 193 -19.96 0.88 -12.51
C ALA A 193 -19.36 0.33 -11.21
N LEU A 194 -18.03 0.16 -11.14
CA LEU A 194 -17.34 -0.25 -9.92
C LEU A 194 -17.49 0.81 -8.82
N LEU A 195 -17.31 2.10 -9.14
CA LEU A 195 -17.51 3.18 -8.18
C LEU A 195 -18.96 3.26 -7.69
N ALA A 196 -19.93 3.12 -8.59
CA ALA A 196 -21.35 3.09 -8.23
C ALA A 196 -21.68 1.87 -7.35
N GLY A 197 -21.11 0.70 -7.64
CA GLY A 197 -21.26 -0.50 -6.82
C GLY A 197 -20.71 -0.31 -5.41
N ILE A 198 -19.51 0.28 -5.27
CA ILE A 198 -18.92 0.61 -3.96
C ILE A 198 -19.79 1.64 -3.22
N TYR A 199 -20.26 2.70 -3.90
CA TYR A 199 -21.14 3.71 -3.33
C TYR A 199 -22.45 3.10 -2.81
N LEU A 200 -23.13 2.28 -3.63
CA LEU A 200 -24.38 1.62 -3.24
C LEU A 200 -24.18 0.62 -2.11
N PHE A 201 -23.07 -0.11 -2.12
CA PHE A 201 -22.71 -1.01 -1.02
C PHE A 201 -22.53 -0.25 0.29
N LEU A 202 -21.79 0.86 0.27
CA LEU A 202 -21.61 1.70 1.45
C LEU A 202 -22.91 2.36 1.91
N ALA A 203 -23.77 2.82 0.99
CA ALA A 203 -25.02 3.49 1.32
C ALA A 203 -26.10 2.55 1.88
N LYS A 204 -26.13 1.28 1.45
CA LYS A 204 -27.18 0.31 1.87
C LYS A 204 -26.80 -0.57 3.04
N THR A 205 -25.51 -0.67 3.39
CA THR A 205 -25.07 -1.59 4.43
C THR A 205 -24.99 -0.88 5.76
N GLU A 206 -25.76 -1.36 6.75
CA GLU A 206 -25.60 -0.90 8.13
C GLU A 206 -24.22 -1.27 8.65
N SER A 207 -23.45 -0.26 9.00
CA SER A 207 -22.10 -0.41 9.46
C SER A 207 -22.05 -0.71 10.95
N LYS A 208 -21.53 -1.88 11.31
CA LYS A 208 -21.29 -2.27 12.71
C LYS A 208 -19.98 -1.74 13.28
N THR A 209 -19.25 -0.94 12.51
CA THR A 209 -17.93 -0.41 12.88
C THR A 209 -17.95 1.12 12.83
N PHE A 210 -17.22 1.75 13.74
CA PHE A 210 -17.09 3.22 13.78
C PHE A 210 -16.70 3.82 12.42
N PHE A 211 -15.78 3.17 11.70
CA PHE A 211 -15.37 3.62 10.37
C PHE A 211 -16.44 3.46 9.29
N GLY A 212 -17.21 2.37 9.34
CA GLY A 212 -18.33 2.20 8.42
C GLY A 212 -19.44 3.22 8.70
N ALA A 213 -19.64 3.63 9.96
CA ALA A 213 -20.62 4.67 10.31
C ALA A 213 -20.16 6.04 9.80
N PHE A 214 -18.87 6.37 10.02
CA PHE A 214 -18.26 7.58 9.46
C PHE A 214 -18.32 7.61 7.92
N LEU A 215 -18.03 6.50 7.24
CA LEU A 215 -18.12 6.43 5.79
C LEU A 215 -19.56 6.54 5.30
N HIS A 216 -20.51 5.89 5.96
CA HIS A 216 -21.93 5.95 5.61
C HIS A 216 -22.47 7.38 5.76
N GLU A 217 -22.12 8.06 6.86
CA GLU A 217 -22.43 9.48 7.08
C GLU A 217 -21.75 10.40 6.05
N ALA A 218 -20.49 10.16 5.71
CA ALA A 218 -19.76 10.96 4.71
C ALA A 218 -20.27 10.77 3.28
N VAL A 219 -20.88 9.62 2.99
CA VAL A 219 -21.41 9.25 1.67
C VAL A 219 -22.85 9.73 1.47
N LEU A 220 -23.63 9.85 2.54
CA LEU A 220 -25.02 10.31 2.51
C LEU A 220 -25.12 11.84 2.50
N THR A 221 -26.13 12.35 1.80
CA THR A 221 -26.49 13.77 1.93
C THR A 221 -27.24 14.01 3.24
N LYS A 222 -27.13 15.23 3.80
CA LYS A 222 -27.79 15.63 5.06
C LYS A 222 -29.30 15.35 5.10
N GLN A 223 -29.98 15.36 3.94
CA GLN A 223 -31.40 15.03 3.86
C GLN A 223 -31.67 13.52 3.99
N GLN A 224 -30.82 12.68 3.43
CA GLN A 224 -30.96 11.22 3.51
C GLN A 224 -30.66 10.71 4.93
N LEU A 225 -29.65 11.30 5.60
CA LEU A 225 -29.36 11.04 7.01
C LEU A 225 -30.58 11.31 7.92
N LYS A 226 -31.23 12.46 7.73
CA LYS A 226 -32.41 12.83 8.52
C LYS A 226 -33.58 11.87 8.31
N GLN A 227 -33.81 11.42 7.07
CA GLN A 227 -34.84 10.42 6.76
C GLN A 227 -34.56 9.07 7.43
N GLU A 228 -33.29 8.68 7.53
CA GLU A 228 -32.90 7.43 8.19
C GLU A 228 -33.02 7.53 9.72
N GLU A 229 -32.68 8.68 10.31
CA GLU A 229 -32.90 8.97 11.73
C GLU A 229 -34.40 8.98 12.07
N ASP A 230 -35.22 9.67 11.28
CA ASP A 230 -36.68 9.73 11.47
C ASP A 230 -37.30 8.32 11.36
N ALA A 231 -36.82 7.49 10.43
CA ALA A 231 -37.26 6.10 10.28
C ALA A 231 -36.81 5.19 11.44
N LYS A 232 -35.62 5.41 12.00
CA LYS A 232 -35.16 4.71 13.21
C LYS A 232 -35.98 5.12 14.43
N TYR A 233 -36.24 6.40 14.61
CA TYR A 233 -37.09 6.93 15.69
C TYR A 233 -38.51 6.37 15.62
N GLN A 234 -39.11 6.29 14.43
CA GLN A 234 -40.43 5.68 14.24
C GLN A 234 -40.43 4.19 14.62
N LYS A 235 -39.41 3.42 14.21
CA LYS A 235 -39.29 2.00 14.60
C LYS A 235 -39.06 1.78 16.10
N GLU A 236 -38.31 2.66 16.74
CA GLU A 236 -38.11 2.61 18.21
C GLU A 236 -39.39 2.99 18.95
N ALA A 237 -40.11 4.00 18.48
CA ALA A 237 -41.41 4.36 19.01
C ALA A 237 -42.41 3.20 18.86
N GLU A 238 -42.52 2.60 17.67
CA GLU A 238 -43.37 1.43 17.42
C GLU A 238 -43.04 0.25 18.35
N ARG A 239 -41.76 -0.08 18.56
CA ARG A 239 -41.37 -1.12 19.53
C ARG A 239 -41.69 -0.76 20.97
N ALA A 240 -41.49 0.50 21.36
CA ALA A 240 -41.82 0.94 22.72
C ALA A 240 -43.33 0.87 22.98
N PHE A 241 -44.15 1.17 21.98
CA PHE A 241 -45.61 1.00 22.07
C PHE A 241 -46.04 -0.48 22.04
N GLU A 242 -45.27 -1.37 21.38
CA GLU A 242 -45.54 -2.81 21.34
C GLU A 242 -45.14 -3.53 22.66
N ASP A 243 -44.14 -3.02 23.38
CA ASP A 243 -43.70 -3.54 24.70
C ASP A 243 -44.60 -3.06 25.87
N ASP A 244 -45.37 -1.98 25.69
CA ASP A 244 -46.33 -1.44 26.69
C ASP A 244 -47.73 -2.11 26.64
N ASP A 245 -48.01 -2.94 25.61
CA ASP A 245 -49.23 -3.73 25.46
C ASP A 245 -49.05 -5.17 26.03
N PHE A 246 -48.83 -5.29 27.35
CA PHE A 246 -48.95 -6.56 28.11
C PHE A 246 -49.72 -6.37 29.43
#